data_AF-A0A7S0EA72-F1
#
_entry.id   AF-A0A7S0EA72-F1
#
_cell.length_a   1.000
_cell.length_b   1.000
_cell.length_c   1.000
_cell.angle_alpha   90.00
_cell.angle_beta   90.00
_cell.angle_gamma   90.00
#
_symmetry.space_group_name_H-M   'P 1'
#
loop_
_entity.id
_entity.type
_entity.pdbx_description
1 polymer ?
#
loop_
_entity_poly.entity_id
_entity_poly.type
_entity_poly.pdbx_seq_one_letter_code
_entity_poly.pdbx_strand_id
1 'polypeptide(L)'
;EITEHVKRAPRVALSVVLPRLKQKDEEWRKARRDMNRIWREVYKDNYYKSLDHRSFYFKQIDKKGLSAKSFLGEIKQSQEVGSGKEDSPYLVFSLGRQDIHQDILEVVGKSAANKLMEGAEARVRKFFQIFLHVFLGLKKRCIEDVRARARMTTKKERKSDPEKDKDYLNLRNRSLSKEEEEAKDEDEEMKDMNDEEKESVETKTVGEDTDEGEEVAKSNREKGEKVKDAEDDDEEEDTEEESDDEDHDIWQSVHSLSTEFLPLKTYAEAKNGQVDDIMFSSYPKAQSGVHVFYGNLSCYVFFRLYQKLYERLLKAKNLANEMSKREEEVDINRDQDSNSAGQTTEAEAPIAEKEDSKSADAIYKKFMNMLIQLVEESIDTSKFEDDCRMLLGTNSYELYTLEKVVEKLLGQVQSITSESSTQTGARHLALMEYECLRTGAENWEDINPLDYLGNASCLSGEEGCFAFFYSTKDERLTIALLD
;
A
#
# COMPACT_ATOMS: atom_id res chain seq x y z
N GLU A 1 -38.89 -38.71 -49.09
CA GLU A 1 -38.30 -40.05 -49.35
C GLU A 1 -38.30 -40.96 -48.11
N ILE A 2 -37.47 -40.74 -47.08
CA ILE A 2 -37.40 -41.65 -45.89
C ILE A 2 -38.76 -41.79 -45.18
N THR A 3 -39.47 -40.68 -44.95
CA THR A 3 -40.81 -40.67 -44.36
C THR A 3 -41.87 -41.39 -45.20
N GLU A 4 -41.71 -41.41 -46.53
CA GLU A 4 -42.62 -42.11 -47.44
C GLU A 4 -42.34 -43.62 -47.45
N HIS A 5 -41.06 -44.01 -47.40
CA HIS A 5 -40.64 -45.40 -47.25
C HIS A 5 -41.06 -46.01 -45.90
N VAL A 6 -41.02 -45.24 -44.82
CA VAL A 6 -41.54 -45.68 -43.51
C VAL A 6 -43.05 -45.95 -43.57
N LYS A 7 -43.82 -45.18 -44.34
CA LYS A 7 -45.26 -45.38 -44.54
C LYS A 7 -45.57 -46.59 -45.45
N ARG A 8 -44.77 -46.82 -46.49
CA ARG A 8 -45.00 -47.85 -47.51
C ARG A 8 -44.47 -49.24 -47.12
N ALA A 9 -43.34 -49.31 -46.41
CA ALA A 9 -42.70 -50.56 -45.99
C ALA A 9 -42.07 -50.43 -44.59
N PRO A 10 -42.89 -50.42 -43.51
CA PRO A 10 -42.44 -50.05 -42.16
C PRO A 10 -41.35 -50.96 -41.62
N ARG A 11 -41.48 -52.29 -41.79
CA ARG A 11 -40.53 -53.27 -41.23
C ARG A 11 -39.11 -53.12 -41.79
N VAL A 12 -39.00 -52.84 -43.10
CA VAL A 12 -37.71 -52.68 -43.80
C VAL A 12 -37.11 -51.31 -43.54
N ALA A 13 -37.93 -50.25 -43.54
CA ALA A 13 -37.47 -48.91 -43.26
C ALA A 13 -37.02 -48.76 -41.79
N LEU A 14 -37.79 -49.27 -40.83
CA LEU A 14 -37.47 -49.18 -39.40
C LEU A 14 -36.23 -50.01 -39.03
N SER A 15 -35.97 -51.15 -39.67
CA SER A 15 -34.75 -51.93 -39.39
C SER A 15 -33.46 -51.18 -39.73
N VAL A 16 -33.53 -50.16 -40.58
CA VAL A 16 -32.38 -49.31 -40.97
C VAL A 16 -32.40 -47.97 -40.23
N VAL A 17 -33.57 -47.34 -40.13
CA VAL A 17 -33.71 -45.99 -39.55
C VAL A 17 -33.57 -46.02 -38.03
N LEU A 18 -34.12 -47.02 -37.33
CA LEU A 18 -34.09 -47.07 -35.87
C LEU A 18 -32.66 -47.19 -35.31
N PRO A 19 -31.76 -48.06 -35.83
CA PRO A 19 -30.36 -48.08 -35.38
C PRO A 19 -29.63 -46.77 -35.64
N ARG A 20 -29.84 -46.14 -36.80
CA ARG A 20 -29.22 -44.84 -37.14
C ARG A 20 -29.71 -43.72 -36.22
N LEU A 21 -31.00 -43.69 -35.90
CA LEU A 21 -31.56 -42.73 -34.95
C LEU A 21 -31.01 -42.97 -33.54
N LYS A 22 -30.90 -44.22 -33.08
CA LYS A 22 -30.28 -44.55 -31.79
C LYS A 22 -28.81 -44.12 -31.72
N GLN A 23 -28.06 -44.35 -32.81
CA GLN A 23 -26.68 -43.89 -32.91
C GLN A 23 -26.58 -42.36 -32.83
N LYS A 24 -27.43 -41.63 -33.58
CA LYS A 24 -27.45 -40.16 -33.54
C LYS A 24 -27.92 -39.60 -32.20
N ASP A 25 -28.87 -40.26 -31.56
CA ASP A 25 -29.35 -39.92 -30.22
C ASP A 25 -28.24 -40.07 -29.17
N GLU A 26 -27.46 -41.14 -29.21
CA GLU A 26 -26.29 -41.30 -28.33
C GLU A 26 -25.20 -40.25 -28.62
N GLU A 27 -24.92 -39.98 -29.90
CA GLU A 27 -23.98 -38.94 -30.33
C GLU A 27 -24.40 -37.56 -29.81
N TRP A 28 -25.68 -37.19 -29.93
CA TRP A 28 -26.20 -35.92 -29.42
C TRP A 28 -26.25 -35.85 -27.91
N ARG A 29 -26.58 -36.95 -27.21
CA ARG A 29 -26.52 -36.98 -25.74
C ARG A 29 -25.08 -36.84 -25.25
N LYS A 30 -24.12 -37.47 -25.91
CA LYS A 30 -22.69 -37.30 -25.62
C LYS A 30 -22.27 -35.84 -25.85
N ALA A 31 -22.54 -35.28 -27.02
CA ALA A 31 -22.20 -33.89 -27.35
C ALA A 31 -22.84 -32.89 -26.36
N ARG A 32 -24.11 -33.10 -25.97
CA ARG A 32 -24.77 -32.26 -24.96
C ARG A 32 -24.11 -32.37 -23.59
N ARG A 33 -23.73 -33.57 -23.15
CA ARG A 33 -23.02 -33.76 -21.87
C ARG A 33 -21.68 -33.03 -21.87
N ASP A 34 -20.91 -33.19 -22.95
CA ASP A 34 -19.59 -32.58 -23.09
C ASP A 34 -19.70 -31.04 -23.16
N MET A 35 -20.65 -30.51 -23.94
CA MET A 35 -20.86 -29.07 -24.06
C MET A 35 -21.41 -28.45 -22.79
N ASN A 36 -22.35 -29.09 -22.08
CA ASN A 36 -22.86 -28.60 -20.80
C ASN A 36 -21.79 -28.62 -19.70
N ARG A 37 -20.79 -29.50 -19.79
CA ARG A 37 -19.65 -29.46 -18.87
C ARG A 37 -18.81 -28.21 -19.12
N ILE A 38 -18.36 -28.00 -20.35
CA ILE A 38 -17.55 -26.83 -20.73
C ILE A 38 -18.32 -25.54 -20.43
N TRP A 39 -19.61 -25.48 -20.77
CA TRP A 39 -20.43 -24.29 -20.56
C TRP A 39 -20.55 -23.94 -19.07
N ARG A 40 -20.67 -24.93 -18.18
CA ARG A 40 -20.69 -24.69 -16.73
C ARG A 40 -19.37 -24.17 -16.20
N GLU A 41 -18.25 -24.73 -16.66
CA GLU A 41 -16.90 -24.29 -16.29
C GLU A 41 -16.68 -22.84 -16.76
N VAL A 42 -16.89 -22.55 -18.05
CA VAL A 42 -16.77 -21.20 -18.62
C VAL A 42 -17.69 -20.19 -17.95
N TYR A 43 -18.94 -20.56 -17.69
CA TYR A 43 -19.89 -19.65 -17.02
C TYR A 43 -19.45 -19.32 -15.60
N LYS A 44 -18.99 -20.33 -14.84
CA LYS A 44 -18.48 -20.14 -13.48
C LYS A 44 -17.28 -19.18 -13.48
N ASP A 45 -16.33 -19.38 -14.38
CA ASP A 45 -15.10 -18.58 -14.43
C ASP A 45 -15.35 -17.14 -14.89
N ASN A 46 -16.38 -16.90 -15.70
CA ASN A 46 -16.69 -15.57 -16.22
C ASN A 46 -17.80 -14.83 -15.45
N TYR A 47 -18.52 -15.49 -14.55
CA TYR A 47 -19.68 -14.90 -13.86
C TYR A 47 -19.30 -13.59 -13.15
N TYR A 48 -18.31 -13.62 -12.27
CA TYR A 48 -17.90 -12.43 -11.50
C TYR A 48 -17.28 -11.34 -12.38
N LYS A 49 -16.52 -11.72 -13.41
CA LYS A 49 -15.98 -10.77 -14.40
C LYS A 49 -17.08 -10.04 -15.16
N SER A 50 -18.16 -10.74 -15.51
CA SER A 50 -19.29 -10.16 -16.26
C SER A 50 -20.08 -9.10 -15.48
N LEU A 51 -19.98 -9.09 -14.14
CA LEU A 51 -20.64 -8.10 -13.29
C LEU A 51 -19.82 -6.80 -13.17
N ASP A 52 -18.53 -6.86 -13.51
CA ASP A 52 -17.60 -5.73 -13.41
C ASP A 52 -17.53 -4.92 -14.70
N HIS A 53 -18.35 -3.87 -14.76
CA HIS A 53 -18.36 -2.90 -15.85
C HIS A 53 -17.58 -1.61 -15.52
N ARG A 54 -17.01 -1.50 -14.30
CA ARG A 54 -16.46 -0.24 -13.76
C ARG A 54 -14.94 -0.24 -13.72
N SER A 55 -14.32 -1.39 -13.49
CA SER A 55 -12.86 -1.47 -13.30
C SER A 55 -12.06 -0.90 -14.46
N PHE A 56 -12.47 -1.17 -15.71
CA PHE A 56 -11.79 -0.65 -16.89
C PHE A 56 -11.72 0.89 -16.90
N TYR A 57 -12.86 1.56 -16.72
CA TYR A 57 -12.93 3.02 -16.70
C TYR A 57 -12.21 3.60 -15.49
N PHE A 58 -12.38 2.96 -14.32
CA PHE A 58 -11.70 3.38 -13.10
C PHE A 58 -10.18 3.36 -13.29
N LYS A 59 -9.59 2.28 -13.80
CA LYS A 59 -8.15 2.16 -14.04
C LYS A 59 -7.61 3.28 -14.95
N GLN A 60 -8.37 3.69 -15.98
CA GLN A 60 -7.97 4.77 -16.88
C GLN A 60 -7.98 6.14 -16.19
N ILE A 61 -9.03 6.43 -15.43
CA ILE A 61 -9.17 7.67 -14.67
C ILE A 61 -8.08 7.74 -13.60
N ASP A 62 -7.90 6.65 -12.88
CA ASP A 62 -7.00 6.54 -11.75
C ASP A 62 -5.53 6.67 -12.14
N LYS A 63 -5.13 6.11 -13.30
CA LYS A 63 -3.79 6.30 -13.87
C LYS A 63 -3.44 7.80 -14.01
N LYS A 64 -4.41 8.63 -14.41
CA LYS A 64 -4.23 10.08 -14.54
C LYS A 64 -4.36 10.81 -13.20
N GLY A 65 -5.26 10.33 -12.34
CA GLY A 65 -5.53 10.88 -11.02
C GLY A 65 -4.34 10.77 -10.05
N LEU A 66 -3.52 9.73 -10.17
CA LEU A 66 -2.33 9.50 -9.35
C LEU A 66 -1.07 10.25 -9.86
N SER A 67 -1.25 11.45 -10.41
CA SER A 67 -0.16 12.30 -10.92
C SER A 67 -0.06 13.59 -10.13
N ALA A 68 1.16 14.13 -9.98
CA ALA A 68 1.39 15.41 -9.33
C ALA A 68 0.57 16.55 -9.95
N LYS A 69 0.42 16.54 -11.28
CA LYS A 69 -0.41 17.50 -12.02
C LYS A 69 -1.88 17.42 -11.63
N SER A 70 -2.43 16.22 -11.47
CA SER A 70 -3.82 16.04 -11.00
C SER A 70 -3.99 16.58 -9.58
N PHE A 71 -3.09 16.20 -8.67
CA PHE A 71 -3.14 16.66 -7.29
C PHE A 71 -2.99 18.18 -7.16
N LEU A 72 -2.13 18.80 -7.97
CA LEU A 72 -2.00 20.25 -8.03
C LEU A 72 -3.26 20.94 -8.57
N GLY A 73 -3.93 20.31 -9.54
CA GLY A 73 -5.23 20.78 -10.03
C GLY A 73 -6.29 20.78 -8.94
N GLU A 74 -6.37 19.71 -8.14
CA GLU A 74 -7.34 19.59 -7.05
C GLU A 74 -7.17 20.65 -5.95
N ILE A 75 -5.93 20.92 -5.51
CA ILE A 75 -5.68 21.90 -4.44
C ILE A 75 -5.91 23.34 -4.92
N LYS A 76 -5.52 23.67 -6.16
CA LYS A 76 -5.78 24.99 -6.77
C LYS A 76 -7.28 25.23 -6.96
N GLN A 77 -8.01 24.22 -7.42
CA GLN A 77 -9.47 24.29 -7.53
C GLN A 77 -10.13 24.52 -6.15
N SER A 78 -9.62 23.88 -5.10
CA SER A 78 -10.15 24.04 -3.74
C SER A 78 -9.91 25.45 -3.21
N GLN A 79 -8.77 26.07 -3.52
CA GLN A 79 -8.50 27.48 -3.18
C GLN A 79 -9.42 28.45 -3.92
N GLU A 80 -9.66 28.23 -5.23
CA GLU A 80 -10.57 29.07 -6.02
C GLU A 80 -12.01 29.02 -5.49
N VAL A 81 -12.50 27.82 -5.17
CA VAL A 81 -13.87 27.61 -4.66
C VAL A 81 -14.04 28.17 -3.24
N GLY A 82 -13.05 27.98 -2.37
CA GLY A 82 -13.05 28.52 -1.00
C GLY A 82 -12.95 30.05 -0.94
N SER A 83 -12.44 30.70 -1.99
CA SER A 83 -12.45 32.17 -2.08
C SER A 83 -13.85 32.78 -2.26
N GLY A 84 -14.86 31.96 -2.62
CA GLY A 84 -16.21 32.41 -2.97
C GLY A 84 -17.38 31.84 -2.14
N LYS A 85 -17.15 30.94 -1.18
CA LYS A 85 -18.20 30.27 -0.36
C LYS A 85 -17.75 29.99 1.09
N GLU A 86 -18.69 29.64 1.97
CA GLU A 86 -18.47 29.23 3.38
C GLU A 86 -17.62 27.94 3.57
N ASP A 87 -17.22 27.27 2.49
CA ASP A 87 -16.35 26.09 2.56
C ASP A 87 -14.87 26.48 2.71
N SER A 88 -14.15 25.78 3.58
CA SER A 88 -12.72 26.00 3.84
C SER A 88 -11.89 25.83 2.55
N PRO A 89 -10.92 26.73 2.25
CA PRO A 89 -10.07 26.65 1.05
C PRO A 89 -9.03 25.51 1.12
N TYR A 90 -9.03 24.71 2.19
CA TYR A 90 -8.05 23.66 2.46
C TYR A 90 -8.58 22.28 2.12
N LEU A 91 -7.66 21.38 1.75
CA LEU A 91 -7.98 19.97 1.60
C LEU A 91 -7.97 19.29 2.98
N VAL A 92 -9.08 18.68 3.38
CA VAL A 92 -9.22 18.01 4.68
C VAL A 92 -9.51 16.52 4.49
N PHE A 93 -8.71 15.66 5.12
CA PHE A 93 -8.82 14.20 5.05
C PHE A 93 -8.93 13.61 6.46
N SER A 94 -9.81 12.64 6.65
CA SER A 94 -9.96 11.92 7.92
C SER A 94 -9.10 10.67 7.91
N LEU A 95 -8.19 10.56 8.87
CA LEU A 95 -7.18 9.51 9.00
C LEU A 95 -7.21 8.86 10.41
N GLY A 96 -8.40 8.55 10.93
CA GLY A 96 -8.57 8.13 12.34
C GLY A 96 -8.27 6.67 12.69
N ARG A 97 -8.35 5.76 11.72
CA ARG A 97 -8.06 4.34 11.92
C ARG A 97 -6.55 4.10 12.00
N GLN A 98 -6.05 3.86 13.21
CA GLN A 98 -4.63 3.59 13.49
C GLN A 98 -4.11 2.29 12.85
N ASP A 99 -4.94 1.26 12.82
CA ASP A 99 -4.61 -0.03 12.21
C ASP A 99 -4.33 0.09 10.71
N ILE A 100 -5.00 0.99 10.00
CA ILE A 100 -4.73 1.24 8.58
C ILE A 100 -3.34 1.86 8.38
N HIS A 101 -2.87 2.70 9.30
CA HIS A 101 -1.52 3.25 9.21
C HIS A 101 -0.46 2.15 9.34
N GLN A 102 -0.71 1.16 10.20
CA GLN A 102 0.14 -0.01 10.33
C GLN A 102 0.08 -0.91 9.10
N ASP A 103 -1.12 -1.14 8.54
CA ASP A 103 -1.32 -1.86 7.28
C ASP A 103 -0.54 -1.21 6.12
N ILE A 104 -0.50 0.13 6.06
CA ILE A 104 0.28 0.87 5.06
C ILE A 104 1.79 0.63 5.26
N LEU A 105 2.29 0.72 6.50
CA LEU A 105 3.69 0.46 6.81
C LEU A 105 4.07 -0.97 6.41
N GLU A 106 3.21 -1.95 6.68
CA GLU A 106 3.44 -3.34 6.30
C GLU A 106 3.53 -3.48 4.78
N VAL A 107 2.51 -3.05 4.03
CA VAL A 107 2.47 -3.24 2.57
C VAL A 107 3.60 -2.48 1.86
N VAL A 108 3.86 -1.23 2.24
CA VAL A 108 4.95 -0.44 1.65
C VAL A 108 6.31 -1.00 2.07
N GLY A 109 6.44 -1.48 3.32
CA GLY A 109 7.66 -2.13 3.81
C GLY A 109 7.97 -3.43 3.07
N LYS A 110 6.95 -4.24 2.79
CA LYS A 110 7.08 -5.45 1.95
C LYS A 110 7.46 -5.09 0.51
N SER A 111 6.84 -4.06 -0.06
CA SER A 111 7.24 -3.54 -1.39
C SER A 111 8.70 -3.08 -1.41
N ALA A 112 9.14 -2.40 -0.36
CA ALA A 112 10.51 -1.89 -0.24
C ALA A 112 11.51 -3.05 -0.12
N ALA A 113 11.21 -4.05 0.72
CA ALA A 113 12.05 -5.23 0.89
C ALA A 113 12.16 -6.07 -0.38
N ASN A 114 11.12 -6.10 -1.21
CA ASN A 114 11.14 -6.81 -2.49
C ASN A 114 11.92 -6.05 -3.58
N LYS A 115 11.78 -4.71 -3.66
CA LYS A 115 12.28 -3.93 -4.79
C LYS A 115 13.61 -3.21 -4.53
N LEU A 116 14.00 -2.99 -3.27
CA LEU A 116 15.10 -2.09 -2.91
C LEU A 116 16.24 -2.82 -2.20
N MET A 117 17.44 -2.27 -2.33
CA MET A 117 18.61 -2.66 -1.54
C MET A 117 18.41 -2.35 -0.05
N GLU A 118 19.07 -3.12 0.83
CA GLU A 118 18.92 -3.03 2.29
C GLU A 118 19.06 -1.61 2.85
N GLY A 119 20.02 -0.83 2.36
CA GLY A 119 20.21 0.56 2.78
C GLY A 119 19.03 1.48 2.41
N ALA A 120 18.49 1.35 1.19
CA ALA A 120 17.35 2.14 0.73
C ALA A 120 16.04 1.71 1.40
N GLU A 121 15.83 0.41 1.60
CA GLU A 121 14.72 -0.15 2.37
C GLU A 121 14.72 0.38 3.81
N ALA A 122 15.87 0.38 4.48
CA ALA A 122 16.02 0.93 5.82
C ALA A 122 15.68 2.43 5.88
N ARG A 123 16.02 3.22 4.85
CA ARG A 123 15.64 4.65 4.77
C ARG A 123 14.13 4.83 4.65
N VAL A 124 13.46 4.03 3.82
CA VAL A 124 12.00 4.03 3.69
C VAL A 124 11.35 3.68 5.04
N ARG A 125 11.79 2.61 5.70
CA ARG A 125 11.26 2.19 7.01
C ARG A 125 11.44 3.28 8.07
N LYS A 126 12.62 3.90 8.13
CA LYS A 126 12.90 5.03 9.02
C LYS A 126 11.99 6.22 8.74
N PHE A 127 11.72 6.55 7.48
CA PHE A 127 10.83 7.64 7.11
C PHE A 127 9.42 7.44 7.72
N PHE A 128 8.86 6.23 7.62
CA PHE A 128 7.56 5.95 8.23
C PHE A 128 7.61 6.03 9.76
N GLN A 129 8.58 5.39 10.40
CA GLN A 129 8.62 5.26 11.86
C GLN A 129 9.05 6.55 12.57
N ILE A 130 10.00 7.30 12.01
CA ILE A 130 10.62 8.46 12.65
C ILE A 130 9.90 9.76 12.27
N PHE A 131 9.45 9.88 11.02
CA PHE A 131 8.71 11.06 10.57
C PHE A 131 7.21 10.83 10.61
N LEU A 132 6.68 9.92 9.79
CA LEU A 132 5.24 9.87 9.55
C LEU A 132 4.44 9.46 10.79
N HIS A 133 4.85 8.41 11.50
CA HIS A 133 4.16 7.94 12.70
C HIS A 133 4.25 8.94 13.86
N VAL A 134 5.34 9.71 13.94
CA VAL A 134 5.46 10.82 14.90
C VAL A 134 4.55 11.98 14.50
N PHE A 135 4.49 12.32 13.20
CA PHE A 135 3.62 13.36 12.67
C PHE A 135 2.14 13.02 12.81
N LEU A 136 1.74 11.75 12.66
CA LEU A 136 0.37 11.29 12.86
C LEU A 136 0.03 11.01 14.34
N GLY A 137 0.98 11.21 15.26
CA GLY A 137 0.76 10.97 16.69
C GLY A 137 0.65 9.49 17.10
N LEU A 138 1.03 8.56 16.22
CA LEU A 138 1.05 7.12 16.47
C LEU A 138 2.24 6.70 17.33
N LYS A 139 3.35 7.44 17.24
CA LYS A 139 4.54 7.26 18.07
C LYS A 139 4.87 8.54 18.81
N LYS A 140 5.19 8.44 20.11
CA LYS A 140 5.69 9.58 20.87
C LYS A 140 7.04 10.02 20.33
N ARG A 141 7.22 11.33 20.20
CA ARG A 141 8.51 11.92 19.86
C ARG A 141 9.46 11.77 21.04
N CYS A 142 10.66 11.23 20.79
CA CYS A 142 11.74 11.19 21.76
C CYS A 142 12.81 12.22 21.39
N ILE A 143 12.95 13.28 22.19
CA ILE A 143 13.96 14.32 21.94
C ILE A 143 15.39 13.79 22.09
N GLU A 144 15.60 12.76 22.92
CA GLU A 144 16.89 12.09 23.04
C GLU A 144 17.29 11.37 21.76
N ASP A 145 16.32 10.74 21.08
CA ASP A 145 16.57 10.10 19.79
C ASP A 145 16.93 11.13 18.71
N VAL A 146 16.23 12.27 18.70
CA VAL A 146 16.54 13.39 17.78
C VAL A 146 17.94 13.94 18.07
N ARG A 147 18.29 14.14 19.35
CA ARG A 147 19.65 14.55 19.75
C ARG A 147 20.70 13.51 19.42
N ALA A 148 20.39 12.22 19.55
CA ALA A 148 21.29 11.13 19.21
C ALA A 148 21.59 11.13 17.70
N ARG A 149 20.56 11.28 16.85
CA ARG A 149 20.71 11.44 15.41
C ARG A 149 21.55 12.67 15.06
N ALA A 150 21.24 13.83 15.65
CA ALA A 150 22.02 15.05 15.44
C ALA A 150 23.49 14.92 15.91
N ARG A 151 23.78 14.14 16.95
CA ARG A 151 25.16 13.87 17.39
C ARG A 151 25.92 12.97 16.42
N MET A 152 25.25 12.04 15.74
CA MET A 152 25.87 11.16 14.74
C MET A 152 26.43 11.96 13.55
N THR A 153 25.81 13.07 13.19
CA THR A 153 26.23 13.94 12.08
C THR A 153 27.48 14.77 12.40
N THR A 154 27.65 15.16 13.66
CA THR A 154 28.81 15.95 14.13
C THR A 154 30.07 15.10 14.37
N LYS A 155 29.96 13.76 14.39
CA LYS A 155 31.00 12.86 14.89
C LYS A 155 32.08 12.46 13.87
N LYS A 156 32.09 13.06 12.67
CA LYS A 156 33.17 12.86 11.68
C LYS A 156 34.54 13.43 12.14
N GLU A 157 34.64 14.04 13.33
CA GLU A 157 35.90 14.52 13.92
C GLU A 157 36.54 13.66 15.03
N ARG A 158 36.06 12.44 15.36
CA ARG A 158 36.80 11.56 16.30
C ARG A 158 37.06 10.18 15.73
N LYS A 159 38.27 10.01 15.20
CA LYS A 159 38.90 8.74 14.82
C LYS A 159 38.71 7.66 15.91
N SER A 160 38.24 6.49 15.44
CA SER A 160 38.53 5.11 15.88
C SER A 160 38.31 4.72 17.36
N ASP A 161 37.20 4.02 17.63
CA ASP A 161 37.13 2.99 18.68
C ASP A 161 36.10 1.89 18.29
N PRO A 162 36.53 0.83 17.57
CA PRO A 162 35.64 -0.19 17.00
C PRO A 162 34.93 -1.09 18.04
N GLU A 163 35.31 -1.03 19.32
CA GLU A 163 34.62 -1.77 20.39
C GLU A 163 33.31 -1.08 20.84
N LYS A 164 33.20 0.25 20.69
CA LYS A 164 31.97 0.97 21.08
C LYS A 164 30.84 0.80 20.06
N ASP A 165 31.13 0.69 18.77
CA ASP A 165 30.09 0.51 17.75
C ASP A 165 29.33 -0.83 17.88
N LYS A 166 29.98 -1.88 18.38
CA LYS A 166 29.32 -3.16 18.68
C LYS A 166 28.37 -3.05 19.87
N ASP A 167 28.72 -2.28 20.90
CA ASP A 167 27.84 -2.05 22.05
C ASP A 167 26.59 -1.22 21.69
N TYR A 168 26.67 -0.33 20.69
CA TYR A 168 25.53 0.51 20.26
C TYR A 168 24.56 -0.18 19.29
N LEU A 169 25.06 -1.01 18.36
CA LEU A 169 24.19 -1.91 17.57
C LEU A 169 23.46 -2.90 18.47
N ASN A 170 24.14 -3.38 19.53
CA ASN A 170 23.53 -4.22 20.55
C ASN A 170 22.48 -3.47 21.40
N LEU A 171 22.62 -2.16 21.65
CA LEU A 171 21.62 -1.37 22.39
C LEU A 171 20.36 -1.05 21.54
N ARG A 172 20.55 -0.82 20.24
CA ARG A 172 19.47 -0.63 19.25
C ARG A 172 18.69 -1.92 19.02
N ASN A 173 19.39 -3.05 18.86
CA ASN A 173 18.76 -4.36 18.72
C ASN A 173 18.09 -4.83 20.03
N ARG A 174 18.64 -4.48 21.19
CA ARG A 174 18.05 -4.78 22.51
C ARG A 174 16.78 -3.98 22.82
N SER A 175 16.61 -2.81 22.20
CA SER A 175 15.40 -1.99 22.34
C SER A 175 14.31 -2.48 21.38
N LEU A 176 14.69 -2.86 20.15
CA LEU A 176 13.78 -3.50 19.19
C LEU A 176 13.31 -4.88 19.68
N SER A 177 14.20 -5.69 20.26
CA SER A 177 13.84 -7.01 20.80
C SER A 177 12.99 -6.91 22.07
N LYS A 178 13.14 -5.85 22.87
CA LYS A 178 12.26 -5.60 24.03
C LYS A 178 10.86 -5.15 23.62
N GLU A 179 10.74 -4.33 22.58
CA GLU A 179 9.43 -3.93 22.03
C GLU A 179 8.72 -5.13 21.34
N GLU A 180 9.48 -6.06 20.73
CA GLU A 180 8.94 -7.31 20.18
C GLU A 180 8.61 -8.37 21.24
N GLU A 181 9.29 -8.40 22.39
CA GLU A 181 8.93 -9.28 23.52
C GLU A 181 7.75 -8.71 24.32
N GLU A 182 7.69 -7.40 24.57
CA GLU A 182 6.54 -6.77 25.24
C GLU A 182 5.26 -6.88 24.39
N ALA A 183 5.37 -6.86 23.05
CA ALA A 183 4.23 -7.11 22.15
C ALA A 183 3.84 -8.61 22.05
N LYS A 184 4.74 -9.54 22.41
CA LYS A 184 4.45 -10.99 22.47
C LYS A 184 3.90 -11.41 23.82
N ASP A 185 4.32 -10.77 24.91
CA ASP A 185 3.79 -11.03 26.25
C ASP A 185 2.30 -10.62 26.36
N GLU A 186 1.87 -9.59 25.62
CA GLU A 186 0.44 -9.23 25.50
C GLU A 186 -0.39 -10.25 24.68
N ASP A 187 0.24 -11.00 23.76
CA ASP A 187 -0.39 -12.06 22.96
C ASP A 187 -0.33 -13.46 23.65
N GLU A 188 0.64 -13.69 24.54
CA GLU A 188 0.84 -14.95 25.28
C GLU A 188 -0.10 -15.07 26.50
N GLU A 189 -0.50 -13.97 27.16
CA GLU A 189 -1.49 -14.02 28.25
C GLU A 189 -2.89 -14.51 27.79
N MET A 190 -3.15 -14.54 26.48
CA MET A 190 -4.39 -15.08 25.89
C MET A 190 -4.27 -16.53 25.37
N LYS A 191 -3.08 -17.15 25.45
CA LYS A 191 -2.83 -18.51 24.92
C LYS A 191 -2.65 -19.61 25.96
N ASP A 192 -2.66 -19.26 27.25
CA ASP A 192 -2.46 -20.20 28.35
C ASP A 192 -3.72 -21.04 28.67
N MET A 193 -4.22 -21.79 27.69
CA MET A 193 -5.01 -23.02 27.86
C MET A 193 -4.97 -23.83 26.58
N ASN A 194 -3.91 -24.60 26.38
CA ASN A 194 -3.96 -25.99 25.89
C ASN A 194 -2.53 -26.45 25.61
N ASP A 195 -1.95 -27.06 26.63
CA ASP A 195 -0.72 -27.82 26.51
C ASP A 195 -1.07 -29.32 26.32
N GLU A 196 -0.10 -30.06 25.81
CA GLU A 196 -0.04 -31.53 25.61
C GLU A 196 -0.53 -32.08 24.27
N GLU A 197 0.39 -32.31 23.31
CA GLU A 197 1.08 -33.62 23.22
C GLU A 197 2.22 -33.59 22.17
N LYS A 198 3.32 -34.26 22.53
CA LYS A 198 4.58 -34.44 21.80
C LYS A 198 4.47 -35.61 20.81
N GLU A 199 5.19 -35.56 19.69
CA GLU A 199 6.46 -36.31 19.54
C GLU A 199 7.09 -36.20 18.15
N SER A 200 8.42 -36.26 18.20
CA SER A 200 9.47 -36.23 17.19
C SER A 200 9.52 -37.43 16.24
N VAL A 201 10.03 -37.24 15.01
CA VAL A 201 11.01 -38.16 14.37
C VAL A 201 11.86 -37.40 13.33
N GLU A 202 13.17 -37.30 13.57
CA GLU A 202 14.20 -37.11 12.54
C GLU A 202 14.47 -38.44 11.82
N THR A 203 14.71 -38.42 10.51
CA THR A 203 15.68 -39.35 9.89
C THR A 203 16.32 -38.76 8.65
N LYS A 204 17.57 -39.17 8.48
CA LYS A 204 18.61 -38.67 7.58
C LYS A 204 18.83 -39.68 6.44
N THR A 205 19.30 -39.16 5.30
CA THR A 205 20.35 -39.72 4.41
C THR A 205 20.04 -40.43 3.07
N VAL A 206 20.90 -40.06 2.11
CA VAL A 206 21.45 -40.73 0.90
C VAL A 206 20.64 -40.75 -0.41
N GLY A 207 21.02 -39.88 -1.37
CA GLY A 207 22.06 -40.12 -2.40
C GLY A 207 21.74 -41.05 -3.59
N GLU A 208 21.80 -40.49 -4.81
CA GLU A 208 22.67 -40.89 -5.96
C GLU A 208 22.01 -40.61 -7.34
N ASP A 209 22.54 -39.58 -8.00
CA ASP A 209 23.12 -39.50 -9.35
C ASP A 209 22.57 -40.28 -10.55
N THR A 210 22.42 -39.54 -11.67
CA THR A 210 23.02 -39.73 -13.03
C THR A 210 22.04 -39.24 -14.13
N ASP A 211 22.41 -38.73 -15.29
CA ASP A 211 23.58 -38.02 -15.84
C ASP A 211 23.21 -37.67 -17.32
N GLU A 212 23.89 -36.67 -17.90
CA GLU A 212 24.10 -36.34 -19.34
C GLU A 212 22.89 -36.07 -20.27
N GLY A 213 22.90 -35.13 -21.22
CA GLY A 213 23.95 -34.30 -21.80
C GLY A 213 23.58 -33.89 -23.25
N GLU A 214 24.29 -32.87 -23.75
CA GLU A 214 24.51 -32.45 -25.16
C GLU A 214 23.56 -31.49 -25.91
N GLU A 215 23.97 -30.21 -25.89
CA GLU A 215 24.43 -29.32 -26.98
C GLU A 215 23.87 -29.34 -28.45
N VAL A 216 23.83 -28.12 -29.03
CA VAL A 216 24.48 -27.63 -30.28
C VAL A 216 23.58 -26.78 -31.22
N ALA A 217 23.85 -25.46 -31.20
CA ALA A 217 24.10 -24.48 -32.28
C ALA A 217 23.08 -24.05 -33.39
N LYS A 218 22.99 -22.71 -33.49
CA LYS A 218 23.16 -21.78 -34.66
C LYS A 218 22.07 -21.59 -35.76
N SER A 219 21.61 -20.34 -35.80
CA SER A 219 21.42 -19.40 -36.94
C SER A 219 20.53 -19.78 -38.13
N ASN A 220 19.50 -18.96 -38.42
CA ASN A 220 19.54 -18.03 -39.56
C ASN A 220 18.37 -17.02 -39.59
N ARG A 221 18.69 -15.91 -40.24
CA ARG A 221 17.97 -14.65 -40.52
C ARG A 221 16.92 -14.80 -41.63
N GLU A 222 15.79 -14.09 -41.55
CA GLU A 222 15.25 -13.26 -42.65
C GLU A 222 14.04 -12.38 -42.28
N LYS A 223 13.90 -11.30 -43.07
CA LYS A 223 13.20 -10.03 -42.86
C LYS A 223 11.69 -10.09 -43.18
N GLY A 224 10.93 -9.19 -42.55
CA GLY A 224 9.64 -8.72 -43.04
C GLY A 224 9.18 -7.45 -42.31
N GLU A 225 9.22 -6.31 -42.98
CA GLU A 225 8.76 -4.97 -42.53
C GLU A 225 7.29 -4.94 -42.10
N LYS A 226 6.94 -4.10 -41.11
CA LYS A 226 6.02 -2.96 -41.31
C LYS A 226 5.79 -2.08 -40.05
N VAL A 227 5.97 -0.77 -40.31
CA VAL A 227 5.27 0.43 -39.80
C VAL A 227 5.52 0.87 -38.35
N LYS A 228 5.86 2.17 -38.27
CA LYS A 228 6.29 2.98 -37.14
C LYS A 228 5.08 3.59 -36.44
N ASP A 229 4.99 3.43 -35.12
CA ASP A 229 4.38 4.40 -34.23
C ASP A 229 5.47 4.79 -33.22
N ALA A 230 5.70 6.10 -33.09
CA ALA A 230 6.77 6.67 -32.28
C ALA A 230 6.35 6.67 -30.81
N GLU A 231 7.02 5.84 -30.01
CA GLU A 231 7.10 5.98 -28.56
C GLU A 231 8.41 6.75 -28.27
N ASP A 232 8.28 7.91 -27.63
CA ASP A 232 9.40 8.62 -27.00
C ASP A 232 9.75 7.83 -25.73
N ASP A 233 10.73 6.93 -25.84
CA ASP A 233 11.50 6.38 -24.73
C ASP A 233 12.76 7.23 -24.59
N ASP A 234 12.84 8.01 -23.50
CA ASP A 234 14.10 8.54 -23.00
C ASP A 234 14.81 7.39 -22.25
N GLU A 235 15.64 6.63 -22.97
CA GLU A 235 16.65 5.76 -22.39
C GLU A 235 17.76 6.64 -21.78
N GLU A 236 17.84 6.72 -20.45
CA GLU A 236 19.07 7.19 -19.79
C GLU A 236 20.10 6.06 -19.79
N GLU A 237 21.31 6.36 -20.28
CA GLU A 237 22.45 5.45 -20.30
C GLU A 237 22.86 5.07 -18.87
N ASP A 238 22.76 3.78 -18.53
CA ASP A 238 23.36 3.18 -17.35
C ASP A 238 24.89 3.23 -17.47
N THR A 239 25.50 4.29 -16.97
CA THR A 239 26.87 4.22 -16.45
C THR A 239 26.82 3.62 -15.05
N GLU A 240 27.14 2.33 -14.95
CA GLU A 240 27.49 1.65 -13.70
C GLU A 240 28.76 2.30 -13.11
N GLU A 241 28.60 3.41 -12.39
CA GLU A 241 29.58 3.86 -11.42
C GLU A 241 29.28 3.14 -10.11
N GLU A 242 30.15 2.22 -9.69
CA GLU A 242 30.15 1.70 -8.32
C GLU A 242 30.40 2.87 -7.37
N SER A 243 29.34 3.45 -6.80
CA SER A 243 29.44 4.34 -5.66
C SER A 243 29.65 3.48 -4.41
N ASP A 244 30.79 3.71 -3.74
CA ASP A 244 30.95 3.36 -2.33
C ASP A 244 29.84 4.08 -1.55
N ASP A 245 28.68 3.42 -1.38
CA ASP A 245 27.56 3.85 -0.56
C ASP A 245 27.93 3.71 0.93
N GLU A 246 28.96 4.46 1.38
CA GLU A 246 29.21 4.69 2.80
C GLU A 246 28.00 5.41 3.40
N ASP A 247 27.17 4.70 4.16
CA ASP A 247 26.16 5.13 5.15
C ASP A 247 26.03 6.66 5.39
N HIS A 248 25.64 7.41 4.37
CA HIS A 248 25.31 8.81 4.49
C HIS A 248 23.81 8.93 4.78
N ASP A 249 23.55 9.43 5.98
CA ASP A 249 22.22 9.58 6.54
C ASP A 249 21.70 10.96 6.12
N ILE A 250 20.48 11.02 5.57
CA ILE A 250 19.82 12.26 5.08
C ILE A 250 19.90 13.39 6.10
N TRP A 251 19.84 13.04 7.38
CA TRP A 251 19.93 13.93 8.53
C TRP A 251 21.34 14.54 8.72
N GLN A 252 22.40 13.94 8.17
CA GLN A 252 23.79 14.42 8.22
C GLN A 252 24.04 15.67 7.37
N SER A 253 23.50 15.72 6.15
CA SER A 253 23.74 16.82 5.20
C SER A 253 23.16 18.17 5.66
N VAL A 254 22.14 18.14 6.52
CA VAL A 254 21.45 19.35 7.00
C VAL A 254 22.06 19.88 8.31
N HIS A 255 22.61 19.01 9.15
CA HIS A 255 23.28 19.40 10.39
C HIS A 255 24.75 19.83 10.20
N SER A 256 25.39 19.45 9.08
CA SER A 256 26.75 19.88 8.73
C SER A 256 26.91 21.40 8.55
N LEU A 257 25.81 22.12 8.26
CA LEU A 257 25.81 23.59 8.05
C LEU A 257 25.64 24.41 9.35
N SER A 258 25.55 23.79 10.53
CA SER A 258 25.17 24.49 11.75
C SER A 258 26.05 24.07 12.94
N THR A 259 27.18 24.77 13.11
CA THR A 259 27.91 24.74 14.38
C THR A 259 27.20 25.55 15.47
N GLU A 260 26.18 26.33 15.14
CA GLU A 260 25.21 26.90 16.09
C GLU A 260 23.82 26.86 15.45
N PHE A 261 22.84 26.27 16.14
CA PHE A 261 21.45 26.07 15.69
C PHE A 261 20.71 27.42 15.49
N LEU A 262 21.04 28.18 14.45
CA LEU A 262 20.50 29.51 14.18
C LEU A 262 19.43 29.46 13.09
N PRO A 263 18.25 30.10 13.30
CA PRO A 263 17.18 30.10 12.30
C PRO A 263 17.67 30.78 11.02
N LEU A 264 17.28 30.24 9.86
CA LEU A 264 17.69 30.75 8.54
C LEU A 264 17.12 32.16 8.31
N LYS A 265 15.81 32.34 8.51
CA LYS A 265 15.07 33.63 8.49
C LYS A 265 13.72 33.50 9.20
N THR A 266 13.23 34.58 9.82
CA THR A 266 11.83 34.68 10.24
C THR A 266 10.88 34.83 9.04
N TYR A 267 9.58 34.55 9.21
CA TYR A 267 8.59 34.71 8.13
C TYR A 267 8.57 36.12 7.53
N ALA A 268 8.63 37.14 8.39
CA ALA A 268 8.66 38.52 7.96
C ALA A 268 9.89 38.82 7.09
N GLU A 269 11.06 38.28 7.43
CA GLU A 269 12.29 38.44 6.64
C GLU A 269 12.23 37.66 5.32
N ALA A 270 11.60 36.49 5.29
CA ALA A 270 11.40 35.71 4.07
C ALA A 270 10.48 36.42 3.07
N LYS A 271 9.44 37.11 3.55
CA LYS A 271 8.53 37.93 2.72
C LYS A 271 8.97 39.40 2.59
N ASN A 272 10.24 39.74 2.82
CA ASN A 272 10.78 41.11 2.69
C ASN A 272 9.99 42.19 3.48
N GLY A 273 9.42 41.82 4.62
CA GLY A 273 8.63 42.70 5.48
C GLY A 273 7.16 42.86 5.07
N GLN A 274 6.70 42.20 4.00
CA GLN A 274 5.29 42.13 3.62
C GLN A 274 4.64 40.95 4.37
N VAL A 275 4.09 41.21 5.55
CA VAL A 275 3.32 40.21 6.29
C VAL A 275 1.84 40.46 6.03
N ASP A 276 1.22 39.60 5.24
CA ASP A 276 -0.23 39.66 5.03
C ASP A 276 -0.96 39.12 6.26
N ASP A 277 -1.50 40.03 7.07
CA ASP A 277 -2.26 39.74 8.31
C ASP A 277 -3.51 38.85 8.04
N ILE A 278 -4.00 38.87 6.80
CA ILE A 278 -5.20 38.16 6.36
C ILE A 278 -4.96 36.64 6.25
N MET A 279 -3.79 36.22 5.74
CA MET A 279 -3.47 34.80 5.56
C MET A 279 -3.44 34.08 6.93
N PHE A 280 -2.96 34.76 7.97
CA PHE A 280 -2.69 34.19 9.29
C PHE A 280 -3.87 34.11 10.26
N SER A 281 -4.98 34.82 9.97
CA SER A 281 -6.22 34.70 10.74
C SER A 281 -6.94 33.36 10.55
N SER A 282 -6.60 32.65 9.46
CA SER A 282 -7.25 31.39 9.02
C SER A 282 -6.46 30.11 9.33
N TYR A 283 -5.15 30.20 9.62
CA TYR A 283 -4.36 29.05 10.03
C TYR A 283 -4.70 28.65 11.47
N PRO A 284 -4.70 27.34 11.79
CA PRO A 284 -4.74 26.91 13.17
C PRO A 284 -3.54 27.51 13.88
N LYS A 285 -3.77 28.53 14.73
CA LYS A 285 -2.77 28.97 15.72
C LYS A 285 -2.27 27.74 16.46
N ALA A 286 -1.03 27.76 16.97
CA ALA A 286 -0.48 26.69 17.81
C ALA A 286 -1.54 26.25 18.84
N GLN A 287 -2.21 25.14 18.54
CA GLN A 287 -3.38 24.63 19.23
C GLN A 287 -2.99 23.29 19.77
N SER A 288 -3.43 23.00 20.99
CA SER A 288 -3.01 21.78 21.65
C SER A 288 -3.48 20.55 20.89
N GLY A 289 -2.54 19.67 20.53
CA GLY A 289 -2.77 18.48 19.71
C GLY A 289 -2.73 18.68 18.19
N VAL A 290 -2.21 19.81 17.69
CA VAL A 290 -2.00 20.01 16.24
C VAL A 290 -0.53 19.91 15.89
N HIS A 291 -0.18 18.97 15.02
CA HIS A 291 1.16 18.79 14.47
C HIS A 291 1.29 19.55 13.15
N VAL A 292 2.41 20.23 12.93
CA VAL A 292 2.61 21.13 11.78
C VAL A 292 3.85 20.70 10.99
N PHE A 293 3.71 20.49 9.69
CA PHE A 293 4.83 20.24 8.80
C PHE A 293 4.73 21.17 7.59
N TYR A 294 5.86 21.75 7.17
CA TYR A 294 5.94 22.51 5.93
C TYR A 294 6.84 21.75 4.96
N GLY A 295 6.35 21.54 3.74
CA GLY A 295 7.01 20.72 2.73
C GLY A 295 6.94 21.33 1.34
N ASN A 296 7.73 20.78 0.43
CA ASN A 296 7.68 21.11 -1.00
C ASN A 296 6.66 20.22 -1.75
N LEU A 297 6.63 20.35 -3.07
CA LEU A 297 5.77 19.54 -3.95
C LEU A 297 5.98 18.03 -3.76
N SER A 298 7.21 17.59 -3.53
CA SER A 298 7.53 16.17 -3.30
C SER A 298 6.81 15.63 -2.05
N CYS A 299 6.86 16.37 -0.94
CA CYS A 299 6.10 16.06 0.27
C CYS A 299 4.58 16.08 0.04
N TYR A 300 4.08 17.04 -0.74
CA TYR A 300 2.65 17.11 -1.09
C TYR A 300 2.18 15.88 -1.84
N VAL A 301 2.91 15.47 -2.88
CA VAL A 301 2.60 14.26 -3.64
C VAL A 301 2.61 13.04 -2.73
N PHE A 302 3.58 12.93 -1.82
CA PHE A 302 3.62 11.86 -0.81
C PHE A 302 2.33 11.81 0.02
N PHE A 303 1.92 12.92 0.65
CA PHE A 303 0.72 12.92 1.50
C PHE A 303 -0.55 12.62 0.70
N ARG A 304 -0.63 13.02 -0.57
CA ARG A 304 -1.77 12.66 -1.44
C ARG A 304 -1.78 11.20 -1.83
N LEU A 305 -0.62 10.60 -2.15
CA LEU A 305 -0.52 9.16 -2.40
C LEU A 305 -0.83 8.35 -1.14
N TYR A 306 -0.34 8.79 0.01
CA TYR A 306 -0.65 8.20 1.32
C TYR A 306 -2.15 8.22 1.60
N GLN A 307 -2.80 9.38 1.39
CA GLN A 307 -4.25 9.51 1.49
C GLN A 307 -4.99 8.55 0.56
N LYS A 308 -4.56 8.41 -0.70
CA LYS A 308 -5.20 7.49 -1.66
C LYS A 308 -5.04 6.03 -1.25
N LEU A 309 -3.89 5.64 -0.70
CA LEU A 309 -3.68 4.30 -0.18
C LEU A 309 -4.57 4.05 1.04
N TYR A 310 -4.60 5.00 1.97
CA TYR A 310 -5.43 4.94 3.17
C TYR A 310 -6.92 4.77 2.85
N GLU A 311 -7.48 5.61 1.96
CA GLU A 311 -8.89 5.54 1.56
C GLU A 311 -9.27 4.17 0.98
N ARG A 312 -8.36 3.55 0.24
CA ARG A 312 -8.61 2.25 -0.39
C ARG A 312 -8.50 1.09 0.58
N LEU A 313 -7.54 1.12 1.51
CA LEU A 313 -7.48 0.12 2.58
C LEU A 313 -8.68 0.25 3.51
N LEU A 314 -9.11 1.48 3.82
CA LEU A 314 -10.36 1.72 4.55
C LEU A 314 -11.57 1.15 3.79
N LYS A 315 -11.64 1.37 2.48
CA LYS A 315 -12.67 0.80 1.63
C LYS A 315 -12.63 -0.73 1.64
N ALA A 316 -11.45 -1.35 1.61
CA ALA A 316 -11.31 -2.80 1.71
C ALA A 316 -11.85 -3.33 3.06
N LYS A 317 -11.55 -2.66 4.19
CA LYS A 317 -12.16 -2.99 5.50
C LYS A 317 -13.67 -2.86 5.47
N ASN A 318 -14.20 -1.79 4.87
CA ASN A 318 -15.65 -1.59 4.77
C ASN A 318 -16.31 -2.70 3.92
N LEU A 319 -15.71 -3.08 2.80
CA LEU A 319 -16.19 -4.19 1.97
C LEU A 319 -16.12 -5.53 2.72
N ALA A 320 -15.07 -5.78 3.49
CA ALA A 320 -14.98 -6.99 4.32
C ALA A 320 -16.11 -7.05 5.36
N ASN A 321 -16.43 -5.92 6.01
CA ASN A 321 -17.58 -5.81 6.92
C ASN A 321 -18.92 -6.05 6.21
N GLU A 322 -19.11 -5.51 5.00
CA GLU A 322 -20.32 -5.75 4.20
C GLU A 322 -20.46 -7.22 3.79
N MET A 323 -19.35 -7.89 3.45
CA MET A 323 -19.34 -9.31 3.10
C MET A 323 -19.69 -10.19 4.28
N SER A 324 -19.09 -9.94 5.45
CA SER A 324 -19.38 -10.68 6.68
C SER A 324 -20.87 -10.59 7.06
N LYS A 325 -21.43 -9.37 7.04
CA LYS A 325 -22.88 -9.15 7.29
C LYS A 325 -23.79 -9.89 6.30
N ARG A 326 -23.41 -9.93 5.02
CA ARG A 326 -24.20 -10.62 4.00
C ARG A 326 -24.19 -12.14 4.22
N GLU A 327 -23.07 -12.70 4.66
CA GLU A 327 -22.97 -14.13 4.98
C GLU A 327 -23.83 -14.48 6.19
N GLU A 328 -23.81 -13.64 7.24
CA GLU A 328 -24.68 -13.79 8.42
C GLU A 328 -26.18 -13.76 8.06
N GLU A 329 -26.61 -12.82 7.21
CA GLU A 329 -28.00 -12.73 6.74
C GLU A 329 -28.44 -13.98 5.96
N VAL A 330 -27.54 -14.57 5.17
CA VAL A 330 -27.85 -15.79 4.40
C VAL A 330 -27.98 -17.00 5.32
N ASP A 331 -27.13 -17.11 6.35
CA ASP A 331 -27.20 -18.21 7.32
C ASP A 331 -28.51 -18.16 8.14
N ILE A 332 -28.92 -16.97 8.61
CA ILE A 332 -30.20 -16.78 9.34
C ILE A 332 -31.40 -17.21 8.49
N ASN A 333 -31.44 -16.84 7.21
CA ASN A 333 -32.53 -17.21 6.31
C ASN A 333 -32.55 -18.72 6.02
N ARG A 334 -31.38 -19.36 5.91
CA ARG A 334 -31.27 -20.80 5.68
C ARG A 334 -31.75 -21.62 6.88
N ASP A 335 -31.50 -21.13 8.09
CA ASP A 335 -31.94 -21.76 9.34
C ASP A 335 -33.46 -21.58 9.58
N GLN A 336 -34.06 -20.52 9.02
CA GLN A 336 -35.52 -20.34 9.00
C GLN A 336 -36.21 -21.27 7.99
N ASP A 337 -35.64 -21.48 6.81
CA ASP A 337 -36.22 -22.36 5.78
C ASP A 337 -36.11 -23.85 6.14
N SER A 338 -35.03 -24.26 6.82
CA SER A 338 -34.81 -25.64 7.26
C SER A 338 -35.73 -26.07 8.43
N ASN A 339 -36.27 -25.11 9.20
CA ASN A 339 -37.31 -25.38 10.20
C ASN A 339 -38.70 -25.71 9.60
N SER A 340 -38.85 -25.69 8.27
CA SER A 340 -40.08 -26.10 7.58
C SER A 340 -40.05 -27.51 6.97
N ALA A 341 -38.88 -28.16 6.91
CA ALA A 341 -38.71 -29.52 6.38
C ALA A 341 -38.05 -30.42 7.43
N GLY A 342 -38.84 -31.37 7.96
CA GLY A 342 -38.52 -32.14 9.15
C GLY A 342 -37.18 -32.91 9.14
N GLN A 343 -36.61 -32.97 10.35
CA GLN A 343 -35.57 -33.86 10.86
C GLN A 343 -35.04 -34.96 9.93
N THR A 344 -33.75 -34.87 9.61
CA THR A 344 -32.84 -36.02 9.60
C THR A 344 -31.53 -35.64 10.27
N THR A 345 -31.22 -36.37 11.33
CA THR A 345 -29.96 -36.38 12.08
C THR A 345 -28.79 -36.82 11.21
N GLU A 346 -27.72 -36.03 11.11
CA GLU A 346 -26.39 -36.52 10.73
C GLU A 346 -25.27 -35.58 11.22
N ALA A 347 -24.39 -36.16 12.05
CA ALA A 347 -23.10 -35.74 12.60
C ALA A 347 -22.67 -34.25 12.51
N GLU A 348 -22.70 -33.58 13.65
CA GLU A 348 -22.03 -32.31 13.91
C GLU A 348 -20.49 -32.49 13.89
N ALA A 349 -19.84 -31.94 12.86
CA ALA A 349 -18.41 -31.62 12.91
C ALA A 349 -18.18 -30.43 13.88
N PRO A 350 -17.00 -30.29 14.51
CA PRO A 350 -16.78 -29.29 15.56
C PRO A 350 -17.03 -27.87 15.01
N ILE A 351 -17.96 -27.16 15.66
CA ILE A 351 -18.51 -25.86 15.24
C ILE A 351 -17.46 -24.73 15.35
N ALA A 352 -16.38 -24.93 16.10
CA ALA A 352 -15.39 -23.90 16.43
C ALA A 352 -14.57 -23.38 15.23
N GLU A 353 -14.24 -24.22 14.23
CA GLU A 353 -13.36 -23.78 13.12
C GLU A 353 -14.11 -23.01 11.99
N LYS A 354 -15.45 -23.02 12.00
CA LYS A 354 -16.26 -22.39 10.92
C LYS A 354 -16.65 -20.94 11.20
N GLU A 355 -16.68 -20.51 12.46
CA GLU A 355 -17.09 -19.15 12.82
C GLU A 355 -15.98 -18.12 12.55
N ASP A 356 -14.72 -18.44 12.87
CA ASP A 356 -13.59 -17.52 12.66
C ASP A 356 -13.32 -17.22 11.17
N SER A 357 -13.64 -18.14 10.27
CA SER A 357 -13.46 -17.96 8.83
C SER A 357 -14.32 -16.85 8.20
N LYS A 358 -15.44 -16.48 8.86
CA LYS A 358 -16.47 -15.56 8.34
C LYS A 358 -16.42 -14.16 8.98
N SER A 359 -15.59 -13.98 10.00
CA SER A 359 -15.40 -12.68 10.62
C SER A 359 -14.87 -11.66 9.60
N ALA A 360 -15.36 -10.42 9.68
CA ALA A 360 -14.90 -9.32 8.83
C ALA A 360 -13.37 -9.14 8.91
N ASP A 361 -12.79 -9.35 10.09
CA ASP A 361 -11.34 -9.27 10.29
C ASP A 361 -10.60 -10.39 9.58
N ALA A 362 -11.15 -11.61 9.56
CA ALA A 362 -10.57 -12.74 8.83
C ALA A 362 -10.64 -12.52 7.31
N ILE A 363 -11.76 -11.97 6.81
CA ILE A 363 -11.91 -11.58 5.40
C ILE A 363 -10.89 -10.50 5.04
N TYR A 364 -10.74 -9.47 5.89
CA TYR A 364 -9.76 -8.41 5.66
C TYR A 364 -8.31 -8.93 5.71
N LYS A 365 -7.97 -9.80 6.66
CA LYS A 365 -6.65 -10.45 6.74
C LYS A 365 -6.34 -11.25 5.47
N LYS A 366 -7.30 -12.01 4.94
CA LYS A 366 -7.17 -12.70 3.64
C LYS A 366 -6.87 -11.71 2.52
N PHE A 367 -7.57 -10.57 2.48
CA PHE A 367 -7.32 -9.50 1.52
C PHE A 367 -5.90 -8.91 1.64
N MET A 368 -5.46 -8.59 2.86
CA MET A 368 -4.12 -8.06 3.10
C MET A 368 -3.03 -9.04 2.65
N ASN A 369 -3.18 -10.33 2.93
CA ASN A 369 -2.25 -11.35 2.46
C ASN A 369 -2.16 -11.41 0.93
N MET A 370 -3.28 -11.28 0.22
CA MET A 370 -3.28 -11.21 -1.25
C MET A 370 -2.60 -9.94 -1.76
N LEU A 371 -2.79 -8.79 -1.09
CA LEU A 371 -2.13 -7.54 -1.46
C LEU A 371 -0.62 -7.61 -1.26
N ILE A 372 -0.17 -8.19 -0.14
CA ILE A 372 1.26 -8.43 0.13
C ILE A 372 1.83 -9.37 -0.93
N GLN A 373 1.14 -10.46 -1.25
CA GLN A 373 1.55 -11.39 -2.32
C GLN A 373 1.68 -10.70 -3.68
N LEU A 374 0.78 -9.77 -4.02
CA LEU A 374 0.86 -8.99 -5.26
C LEU A 374 2.09 -8.09 -5.27
N VAL A 375 2.34 -7.39 -4.16
CA VAL A 375 3.46 -6.45 -4.02
C VAL A 375 4.83 -7.16 -3.96
N GLU A 376 4.86 -8.39 -3.43
CA GLU A 376 6.01 -9.30 -3.49
C GLU A 376 6.11 -10.02 -4.85
N GLU A 377 5.27 -9.67 -5.84
CA GLU A 377 5.24 -10.22 -7.20
C GLU A 377 5.02 -11.75 -7.26
N SER A 378 4.45 -12.33 -6.21
CA SER A 378 4.15 -13.77 -6.10
C SER A 378 2.83 -14.18 -6.77
N ILE A 379 1.93 -13.22 -6.98
CA ILE A 379 0.72 -13.38 -7.79
C ILE A 379 0.66 -12.27 -8.82
N ASP A 380 0.07 -12.56 -9.98
CA ASP A 380 -0.12 -11.54 -11.02
C ASP A 380 -1.35 -10.66 -10.76
N THR A 381 -1.40 -9.51 -11.44
CA THR A 381 -2.52 -8.56 -11.32
C THR A 381 -3.86 -9.21 -11.68
N SER A 382 -3.90 -10.10 -12.69
CA SER A 382 -5.17 -10.73 -13.11
C SER A 382 -5.75 -11.61 -12.02
N LYS A 383 -4.92 -12.42 -11.37
CA LYS A 383 -5.29 -13.31 -10.28
C LYS A 383 -5.70 -12.51 -9.06
N PHE A 384 -4.93 -11.49 -8.68
CA PHE A 384 -5.31 -10.61 -7.56
C PHE A 384 -6.69 -10.00 -7.78
N GLU A 385 -6.98 -9.50 -8.97
CA GLU A 385 -8.29 -8.92 -9.25
C GLU A 385 -9.42 -9.96 -9.17
N ASP A 386 -9.20 -11.17 -9.67
CA ASP A 386 -10.18 -12.25 -9.64
C ASP A 386 -10.46 -12.70 -8.19
N ASP A 387 -9.42 -12.92 -7.40
CA ASP A 387 -9.52 -13.31 -6.01
C ASP A 387 -10.13 -12.18 -5.15
N CYS A 388 -9.79 -10.91 -5.44
CA CYS A 388 -10.38 -9.74 -4.78
C CYS A 388 -11.87 -9.58 -5.12
N ARG A 389 -12.31 -9.87 -6.35
CA ARG A 389 -13.75 -9.93 -6.71
C ARG A 389 -14.48 -11.03 -5.95
N MET A 390 -13.85 -12.20 -5.84
CA MET A 390 -14.45 -13.33 -5.15
C MET A 390 -14.56 -13.09 -3.64
N LEU A 391 -13.57 -12.43 -3.04
CA LEU A 391 -13.52 -12.20 -1.59
C LEU A 391 -14.37 -10.99 -1.15
N LEU A 392 -14.29 -9.87 -1.86
CA LEU A 392 -14.89 -8.59 -1.45
C LEU A 392 -16.11 -8.18 -2.30
N GLY A 393 -16.45 -8.96 -3.32
CA GLY A 393 -17.58 -8.71 -4.21
C GLY A 393 -17.28 -7.71 -5.33
N THR A 394 -18.31 -7.35 -6.10
CA THR A 394 -18.19 -6.57 -7.34
C THR A 394 -17.78 -5.11 -7.13
N ASN A 395 -17.87 -4.58 -5.91
CA ASN A 395 -17.51 -3.21 -5.57
C ASN A 395 -16.02 -3.02 -5.24
N SER A 396 -15.21 -4.09 -5.31
CA SER A 396 -13.77 -4.06 -5.04
C SER A 396 -12.93 -3.49 -6.19
N TYR A 397 -13.55 -3.05 -7.30
CA TYR A 397 -12.85 -2.58 -8.50
C TYR A 397 -11.88 -1.40 -8.28
N GLU A 398 -12.05 -0.63 -7.21
CA GLU A 398 -11.14 0.46 -6.86
C GLU A 398 -9.84 -0.02 -6.19
N LEU A 399 -9.84 -1.26 -5.72
CA LEU A 399 -8.70 -1.91 -5.06
C LEU A 399 -7.71 -2.48 -6.08
N TYR A 400 -8.13 -2.69 -7.34
CA TYR A 400 -7.29 -3.31 -8.38
C TYR A 400 -6.08 -2.48 -8.79
N THR A 401 -6.03 -1.19 -8.42
CA THR A 401 -4.86 -0.33 -8.67
C THR A 401 -4.09 -0.03 -7.40
N LEU A 402 -4.31 -0.75 -6.30
CA LEU A 402 -3.58 -0.58 -5.04
C LEU A 402 -2.07 -0.76 -5.22
N GLU A 403 -1.65 -1.80 -5.94
CA GLU A 403 -0.24 -2.03 -6.30
C GLU A 403 0.40 -0.77 -6.88
N LYS A 404 -0.23 -0.14 -7.87
CA LYS A 404 0.27 1.11 -8.48
C LYS A 404 0.35 2.28 -7.51
N VAL A 405 -0.56 2.35 -6.53
CA VAL A 405 -0.49 3.39 -5.49
C VAL A 405 0.68 3.11 -4.56
N VAL A 406 0.89 1.85 -4.16
CA VAL A 406 2.02 1.41 -3.33
C VAL A 406 3.34 1.70 -4.04
N GLU A 407 3.47 1.35 -5.32
CA GLU A 407 4.66 1.62 -6.13
C GLU A 407 4.97 3.12 -6.22
N LYS A 408 3.96 3.94 -6.54
CA LYS A 408 4.11 5.39 -6.61
C LYS A 408 4.47 5.97 -5.24
N LEU A 409 3.86 5.48 -4.16
CA LEU A 409 4.15 5.93 -2.81
C LEU A 409 5.59 5.56 -2.42
N LEU A 410 6.02 4.33 -2.68
CA LEU A 410 7.38 3.87 -2.44
C LEU A 410 8.40 4.74 -3.20
N GLY A 411 8.20 4.92 -4.51
CA GLY A 411 9.07 5.76 -5.33
C GLY A 411 9.11 7.21 -4.84
N GLN A 412 7.99 7.75 -4.35
CA GLN A 412 7.94 9.08 -3.77
C GLN A 412 8.72 9.16 -2.44
N VAL A 413 8.61 8.14 -1.57
CA VAL A 413 9.41 8.08 -0.33
C VAL A 413 10.89 7.95 -0.65
N GLN A 414 11.28 7.14 -1.62
CA GLN A 414 12.67 7.06 -2.08
C GLN A 414 13.17 8.40 -2.60
N SER A 415 12.38 9.10 -3.41
CA SER A 415 12.72 10.44 -3.90
C SER A 415 12.86 11.45 -2.76
N ILE A 416 12.01 11.40 -1.72
CA ILE A 416 12.12 12.27 -0.54
C ILE A 416 13.37 11.92 0.29
N THR A 417 13.75 10.64 0.33
CA THR A 417 14.84 10.13 1.18
C THR A 417 16.16 9.90 0.45
N SER A 418 16.25 10.24 -0.84
CA SER A 418 17.49 10.16 -1.60
C SER A 418 18.33 11.42 -1.40
N GLU A 419 19.64 11.25 -1.33
CA GLU A 419 20.60 12.34 -1.03
C GLU A 419 20.88 13.25 -2.23
N SER A 420 20.50 12.82 -3.44
CA SER A 420 21.05 13.32 -4.71
C SER A 420 20.55 14.70 -5.14
N SER A 421 19.58 15.34 -4.47
CA SER A 421 19.30 16.74 -4.83
C SER A 421 18.78 17.63 -3.71
N THR A 422 19.19 18.89 -3.86
CA THR A 422 18.74 20.06 -3.13
C THR A 422 17.23 20.32 -3.25
N GLN A 423 16.55 19.59 -4.14
CA GLN A 423 15.13 19.69 -4.48
C GLN A 423 14.28 18.56 -3.88
N THR A 424 14.88 17.57 -3.21
CA THR A 424 14.12 16.50 -2.54
C THR A 424 13.49 16.99 -1.23
N GLY A 425 12.38 16.36 -0.81
CA GLY A 425 11.70 16.67 0.46
C GLY A 425 12.56 16.44 1.71
N ALA A 426 13.74 15.82 1.57
CA ALA A 426 14.73 15.58 2.62
C ALA A 426 15.05 16.81 3.46
N ARG A 427 15.20 17.97 2.82
CA ARG A 427 15.55 19.22 3.52
C ARG A 427 14.43 19.72 4.41
N HIS A 428 13.18 19.55 3.99
CA HIS A 428 12.02 19.90 4.80
C HIS A 428 11.83 18.94 5.97
N LEU A 429 12.13 17.65 5.80
CA LEU A 429 12.18 16.69 6.91
C LEU A 429 13.24 17.09 7.93
N ALA A 430 14.45 17.38 7.46
CA ALA A 430 15.54 17.81 8.33
C ALA A 430 15.27 19.16 9.01
N LEU A 431 14.60 20.09 8.32
CA LEU A 431 14.15 21.34 8.92
C LEU A 431 13.14 21.10 10.05
N MET A 432 12.22 20.13 9.90
CA MET A 432 11.30 19.77 10.98
C MET A 432 12.06 19.32 12.23
N GLU A 433 13.03 18.42 12.11
CA GLU A 433 13.85 17.99 13.26
C GLU A 433 14.68 19.14 13.85
N TYR A 434 15.22 20.01 13.00
CA TYR A 434 15.91 21.23 13.42
C TYR A 434 15.01 22.12 14.28
N GLU A 435 13.77 22.39 13.85
CA GLU A 435 12.84 23.23 14.62
C GLU A 435 12.48 22.61 15.97
N CYS A 436 12.39 21.28 16.03
CA CYS A 436 12.19 20.56 17.29
C CYS A 436 13.38 20.76 18.24
N LEU A 437 14.61 20.64 17.74
CA LEU A 437 15.82 20.81 18.53
C LEU A 437 16.02 22.25 18.99
N ARG A 438 15.81 23.23 18.10
CA ARG A 438 16.01 24.66 18.35
C ARG A 438 15.15 25.18 19.50
N THR A 439 13.91 24.71 19.56
CA THR A 439 12.93 25.14 20.58
C THR A 439 13.05 24.35 21.87
N GLY A 440 13.80 23.24 21.89
CA GLY A 440 13.79 22.28 22.99
C GLY A 440 12.42 21.61 23.18
N ALA A 441 11.57 21.70 22.16
CA ALA A 441 10.18 21.28 22.16
C ALA A 441 10.07 19.76 22.22
N GLU A 442 9.61 19.24 23.34
CA GLU A 442 9.11 17.86 23.39
C GLU A 442 7.76 17.75 22.66
N ASN A 443 6.97 18.83 22.68
CA ASN A 443 5.63 18.90 22.11
C ASN A 443 5.59 19.78 20.85
N TRP A 444 4.72 19.42 19.90
CA TRP A 444 4.52 20.20 18.68
C TRP A 444 4.02 21.63 18.93
N GLU A 445 3.38 21.87 20.07
CA GLU A 445 2.81 23.16 20.48
C GLU A 445 3.87 24.24 20.74
N ASP A 446 5.11 23.83 21.04
CA ASP A 446 6.21 24.71 21.36
C ASP A 446 6.94 25.22 20.10
N ILE A 447 6.64 24.64 18.93
CA ILE A 447 7.20 25.06 17.64
C ILE A 447 6.41 26.26 17.14
N ASN A 448 7.06 27.43 17.04
CA ASN A 448 6.44 28.62 16.45
C ASN A 448 6.19 28.39 14.94
N PRO A 449 4.92 28.29 14.48
CA PRO A 449 4.62 27.96 13.09
C PRO A 449 5.08 29.04 12.10
N LEU A 450 5.20 30.30 12.54
CA LEU A 450 5.67 31.41 11.72
C LEU A 450 7.17 31.30 11.43
N ASP A 451 7.97 31.12 12.48
CA ASP A 451 9.43 31.01 12.31
C ASP A 451 9.78 29.78 11.47
N TYR A 452 9.08 28.66 11.71
CA TYR A 452 9.24 27.46 10.90
C TYR A 452 8.86 27.71 9.43
N LEU A 453 7.74 28.40 9.17
CA LEU A 453 7.34 28.75 7.80
C LEU A 453 8.36 29.67 7.10
N GLY A 454 8.94 30.63 7.81
CA GLY A 454 10.00 31.49 7.28
C GLY A 454 11.22 30.70 6.81
N ASN A 455 11.65 29.74 7.63
CA ASN A 455 12.75 28.84 7.29
C ASN A 455 12.38 27.91 6.12
N ALA A 456 11.16 27.35 6.11
CA ALA A 456 10.69 26.47 5.04
C ALA A 456 10.55 27.19 3.70
N SER A 457 10.13 28.47 3.72
CA SER A 457 10.01 29.31 2.52
C SER A 457 11.38 29.59 1.89
N CYS A 458 12.42 29.76 2.71
CA CYS A 458 13.79 29.92 2.21
C CYS A 458 14.32 28.66 1.49
N LEU A 459 13.89 27.47 1.93
CA LEU A 459 14.25 26.20 1.28
C LEU A 459 13.48 25.95 -0.01
N SER A 460 12.23 26.40 -0.10
CA SER A 460 11.33 26.08 -1.21
C SER A 460 11.53 27.00 -2.43
N GLY A 461 12.14 28.18 -2.26
CA GLY A 461 12.39 29.11 -3.36
C GLY A 461 11.10 29.52 -4.09
N GLU A 462 11.11 29.48 -5.42
CA GLU A 462 9.94 29.82 -6.27
C GLU A 462 8.97 28.65 -6.48
N GLU A 463 9.28 27.43 -6.00
CA GLU A 463 8.50 26.21 -6.29
C GLU A 463 7.21 26.07 -5.46
N GLY A 464 6.93 27.05 -4.58
CA GLY A 464 5.77 27.06 -3.69
C GLY A 464 5.94 26.15 -2.47
N CYS A 465 5.27 26.49 -1.36
CA CYS A 465 5.34 25.75 -0.11
C CYS A 465 3.96 25.19 0.27
N PHE A 466 3.93 24.02 0.89
CA PHE A 466 2.70 23.38 1.36
C PHE A 466 2.72 23.29 2.88
N ALA A 467 1.60 23.62 3.51
CA ALA A 467 1.39 23.39 4.94
C ALA A 467 0.55 22.14 5.17
N PHE A 468 1.00 21.30 6.11
CA PHE A 468 0.30 20.11 6.55
C PHE A 468 0.03 20.24 8.04
N PHE A 469 -1.24 20.20 8.41
CA PHE A 469 -1.71 20.24 9.80
C PHE A 469 -2.39 18.94 10.13
N TYR A 470 -1.94 18.24 11.16
CA TYR A 470 -2.61 17.04 11.65
C TYR A 470 -3.16 17.28 13.05
N SER A 471 -4.50 17.26 13.19
CA SER A 471 -5.15 17.27 14.50
C SER A 471 -5.17 15.86 15.06
N THR A 472 -4.47 15.60 16.16
CA THR A 472 -4.50 14.30 16.85
C THR A 472 -5.82 14.06 17.57
N LYS A 473 -6.59 15.12 17.85
CA LYS A 473 -7.91 15.03 18.49
C LYS A 473 -9.01 14.66 17.50
N ASP A 474 -8.98 15.28 16.32
CA ASP A 474 -9.99 15.05 15.27
C ASP A 474 -9.54 13.98 14.27
N GLU A 475 -8.28 13.55 14.35
CA GLU A 475 -7.61 12.62 13.45
C GLU A 475 -7.74 13.05 11.98
N ARG A 476 -7.52 14.36 11.75
CA ARG A 476 -7.69 15.01 10.45
C ARG A 476 -6.41 15.64 9.97
N LEU A 477 -6.04 15.32 8.73
CA LEU A 477 -4.99 15.98 7.97
C LEU A 477 -5.59 17.10 7.15
N THR A 478 -5.10 18.32 7.33
CA THR A 478 -5.43 19.51 6.54
C THR A 478 -4.22 19.92 5.73
N ILE A 479 -4.38 20.11 4.42
CA ILE A 479 -3.33 20.52 3.50
C ILE A 479 -3.70 21.87 2.88
N ALA A 480 -2.77 22.82 2.95
CA ALA A 480 -2.90 24.15 2.35
C ALA A 480 -1.74 24.41 1.37
N LEU A 481 -2.05 25.00 0.23
CA LEU A 481 -1.06 25.58 -0.68
C LEU A 481 -0.76 27.01 -0.22
N LEU A 482 0.53 27.32 -0.06
CA LEU A 482 1.03 28.64 0.35
C LEU A 482 1.66 29.34 -0.85
N ASP A 483 1.09 30.50 -1.21
CA ASP A 483 1.61 31.41 -2.25
C ASP A 483 2.57 32.47 -1.66
#